data_AF-A0A075HII6-F1
#
_entry.id   AF-A0A075HII6-F1
#
_cell.length_a   1.000
_cell.length_b   1.000
_cell.length_c   1.000
_cell.angle_alpha   90.00
_cell.angle_beta   90.00
_cell.angle_gamma   90.00
#
_symmetry.space_group_name_H-M   'P 1'
#
loop_
_entity.id
_entity.type
_entity.pdbx_description
1 polymer ?
#
loop_
_entity_poly.entity_id
_entity_poly.type
_entity_poly.pdbx_seq_one_letter_code
_entity_poly.pdbx_strand_id
1 'polypeptide(L)'
;MMSGSVRQGAALAVIALVLSWLFSSPGIQSDFAFLGAIPILLFAGSFYLVWNALGRKQTAAIAVAYLLLAASPYLVMSLSSGEITVTESELSDDSSTITLTIRESGAILGSSVDSADVSITYDGSEVYSQSIQFSIDREDGYGKYGEIDISVGDWYQGNAADDSEYVVTVDVGSSSDSMQLQSRHLQRTVEDVKGDASGAMGTGNDCDDSKESCVIGVALRSWSGLDALGDNPPGALPHADYTLQATLHYDNTAVISYPVVTVVNGLAEWDSGNGEYGGGSAMVGEDGSELPLPGSVDSFELNTKYVPIEDWEVSDFGCYHFTVEVSQTSPWSDGSTVSHTSYYEYTEEGGESEPGEQSENPTNEAWTSVPSCEN
;
A
#
# COMPACT_ATOMS: atom_id res chain seq x y z
N MET A 1 31.45 -59.09 27.56
CA MET A 1 30.01 -58.73 27.44
C MET A 1 29.85 -57.32 27.98
N MET A 2 29.33 -56.36 27.20
CA MET A 2 29.01 -55.01 27.70
C MET A 2 27.96 -55.11 28.82
N SER A 3 28.10 -54.33 29.89
CA SER A 3 27.08 -54.30 30.96
C SER A 3 25.76 -53.73 30.42
N GLY A 4 24.63 -54.12 31.02
CA GLY A 4 23.29 -53.69 30.60
C GLY A 4 23.15 -52.16 30.55
N SER A 5 23.77 -51.46 31.50
CA SER A 5 23.78 -49.98 31.56
C SER A 5 24.57 -49.33 30.42
N VAL A 6 25.68 -49.94 29.95
CA VAL A 6 26.40 -49.42 28.78
C VAL A 6 25.57 -49.60 27.51
N ARG A 7 24.83 -50.71 27.35
CA ARG A 7 23.93 -50.91 26.21
C ARG A 7 22.78 -49.91 26.18
N GLN A 8 22.16 -49.67 27.33
CA GLN A 8 21.09 -48.67 27.48
C GLN A 8 21.60 -47.25 27.21
N GLY A 9 22.76 -46.90 27.77
CA GLY A 9 23.40 -45.62 27.49
C GLY A 9 23.72 -45.44 26.00
N ALA A 10 24.33 -46.43 25.36
CA ALA A 10 24.62 -46.39 23.92
C ALA A 10 23.35 -46.27 23.06
N ALA A 11 22.29 -47.02 23.37
CA ALA A 11 21.01 -46.90 22.68
C ALA A 11 20.42 -45.49 22.81
N LEU A 12 20.50 -44.90 24.00
CA LEU A 12 20.03 -43.54 24.26
C LEU A 12 20.88 -42.49 23.52
N ALA A 13 22.20 -42.70 23.38
CA ALA A 13 23.06 -41.83 22.58
C ALA A 13 22.69 -41.88 21.09
N VAL A 14 22.35 -43.07 20.57
CA VAL A 14 21.92 -43.21 19.17
C VAL A 14 20.58 -42.51 18.95
N ILE A 15 19.62 -42.66 19.87
CA ILE A 15 18.33 -41.94 19.79
C ILE A 15 18.57 -40.42 19.86
N ALA A 16 19.41 -39.97 20.80
CA ALA A 16 19.77 -38.56 20.93
C ALA A 16 20.40 -38.03 19.63
N LEU A 17 21.29 -38.81 19.01
CA LEU A 17 21.91 -38.45 17.74
C LEU A 17 20.87 -38.32 16.63
N VAL A 18 19.99 -39.31 16.44
CA VAL A 18 18.95 -39.25 15.41
C VAL A 18 18.01 -38.06 15.62
N LEU A 19 17.59 -37.81 16.86
CA LEU A 19 16.76 -36.65 17.17
C LEU A 19 17.50 -35.33 17.00
N SER A 20 18.81 -35.28 17.29
CA SER A 20 19.60 -34.08 17.03
C SER A 20 19.66 -33.75 15.54
N TRP A 21 19.74 -34.75 14.65
CA TRP A 21 19.66 -34.53 13.20
C TRP A 21 18.29 -34.08 12.71
N LEU A 22 17.21 -34.56 13.36
CA LEU A 22 15.86 -34.14 13.02
C LEU A 22 15.60 -32.70 13.47
N PHE A 23 15.89 -32.38 14.73
CA PHE A 23 15.61 -31.05 15.29
C PHE A 23 16.63 -29.99 14.90
N SER A 24 17.77 -30.38 14.34
CA SER A 24 18.70 -29.41 13.79
C SER A 24 18.24 -28.87 12.43
N SER A 25 17.18 -29.40 11.80
CA SER A 25 16.67 -28.86 10.53
C SER A 25 16.20 -27.42 10.69
N PRO A 26 16.59 -26.48 9.79
CA PRO A 26 16.33 -25.06 10.01
C PRO A 26 14.83 -24.73 10.14
N GLY A 27 13.97 -25.29 9.28
CA GLY A 27 12.51 -25.13 9.40
C GLY A 27 11.86 -25.65 10.69
N ILE A 28 12.50 -26.54 11.46
CA ILE A 28 12.01 -26.91 12.81
C ILE A 28 12.56 -25.96 13.88
N GLN A 29 13.77 -25.44 13.68
CA GLN A 29 14.38 -24.49 14.61
C GLN A 29 13.70 -23.12 14.57
N SER A 30 13.27 -22.66 13.39
CA SER A 30 12.49 -21.42 13.23
C SER A 30 11.21 -21.47 14.05
N ASP A 31 10.50 -22.59 13.99
CA ASP A 31 9.17 -22.73 14.59
C ASP A 31 9.24 -23.14 16.07
N PHE A 32 10.27 -23.92 16.45
CA PHE A 32 10.36 -24.57 17.76
C PHE A 32 11.80 -24.66 18.30
N ALA A 33 12.44 -23.51 18.51
CA ALA A 33 13.81 -23.43 19.04
C ALA A 33 14.06 -24.26 20.33
N PHE A 34 13.05 -24.45 21.18
CA PHE A 34 13.17 -25.22 22.42
C PHE A 34 13.37 -26.73 22.21
N LEU A 35 13.00 -27.29 21.05
CA LEU A 35 13.15 -28.72 20.76
C LEU A 35 14.62 -29.16 20.72
N GLY A 36 15.54 -28.24 20.46
CA GLY A 36 16.99 -28.47 20.55
C GLY A 36 17.46 -28.90 21.94
N ALA A 37 16.70 -28.63 23.01
CA ALA A 37 17.04 -29.06 24.37
C ALA A 37 16.85 -30.58 24.57
N ILE A 38 15.95 -31.22 23.82
CA ILE A 38 15.59 -32.64 24.01
C ILE A 38 16.79 -33.56 23.73
N PRO A 39 17.51 -33.47 22.58
CA PRO A 39 18.70 -34.27 22.32
C PRO A 39 19.81 -34.04 23.35
N ILE A 40 19.99 -32.80 23.82
CA ILE A 40 21.01 -32.44 24.83
C ILE A 40 20.75 -33.19 26.14
N LEU A 41 19.50 -33.20 26.61
CA LEU A 41 19.11 -33.93 27.81
C LEU A 41 19.29 -35.45 27.67
N LEU A 42 18.99 -36.00 26.49
CA LEU A 42 19.19 -37.43 26.20
C LEU A 42 20.68 -37.80 26.14
N PHE A 43 21.53 -36.95 25.56
CA PHE A 43 22.98 -37.12 25.59
C PHE A 43 23.52 -37.05 27.03
N ALA A 44 23.05 -36.13 27.86
CA ALA A 44 23.44 -36.03 29.26
C ALA A 44 23.05 -37.28 30.07
N GLY A 45 21.81 -37.78 29.88
CA GLY A 45 21.35 -39.02 30.50
C GLY A 45 22.14 -40.25 30.02
N SER A 46 22.42 -40.32 28.72
CA SER A 46 23.21 -41.38 28.12
C SER A 46 24.64 -41.40 28.66
N PHE A 47 25.28 -40.23 28.71
CA PHE A 47 26.60 -40.03 29.26
C PHE A 47 26.68 -40.49 30.71
N TYR A 48 25.72 -40.12 31.54
CA TYR A 48 25.66 -40.53 32.94
C TYR A 48 25.65 -42.06 33.09
N LEU A 49 24.84 -42.75 32.29
CA LEU A 49 24.74 -44.22 32.30
C LEU A 49 26.07 -44.88 31.89
N VAL A 50 26.71 -44.38 30.82
CA VAL A 50 27.99 -44.93 30.31
C VAL A 50 29.16 -44.62 31.25
N TRP A 51 29.26 -43.37 31.72
CA TRP A 51 30.28 -42.92 32.67
C TRP A 51 30.26 -43.76 33.96
N ASN A 52 29.06 -43.97 34.51
CA ASN A 52 28.92 -44.70 35.77
C ASN A 52 29.24 -46.19 35.59
N ALA A 53 28.83 -46.78 34.47
CA ALA A 53 29.08 -48.18 34.17
C ALA A 53 30.55 -48.51 33.87
N LEU A 54 31.33 -47.53 33.38
CA LEU A 54 32.78 -47.64 33.15
C LEU A 54 33.62 -47.25 34.38
N GLY A 55 32.98 -47.05 35.53
CA GLY A 55 33.67 -46.78 36.79
C GLY A 55 34.43 -45.46 36.80
N ARG A 56 34.04 -44.47 35.97
CA ARG A 56 34.60 -43.11 35.93
C ARG A 56 36.09 -43.02 35.56
N LYS A 57 36.70 -44.10 35.09
CA LYS A 57 38.15 -44.16 34.80
C LYS A 57 38.54 -43.51 33.47
N GLN A 58 37.58 -43.38 32.54
CA GLN A 58 37.78 -42.82 31.20
C GLN A 58 36.92 -41.58 30.94
N THR A 59 36.56 -40.88 32.02
CA THR A 59 35.75 -39.65 32.03
C THR A 59 36.09 -38.69 30.90
N ALA A 60 37.36 -38.33 30.72
CA ALA A 60 37.78 -37.36 29.72
C ALA A 60 37.51 -37.86 28.29
N ALA A 61 37.88 -39.10 27.99
CA ALA A 61 37.67 -39.69 26.66
C ALA A 61 36.17 -39.84 26.32
N ILE A 62 35.36 -40.26 27.30
CA ILE A 62 33.91 -40.39 27.13
C ILE A 62 33.28 -39.01 26.94
N ALA A 63 33.67 -38.00 27.74
CA ALA A 63 33.14 -36.64 27.61
C ALA A 63 33.46 -36.04 26.23
N VAL A 64 34.71 -36.17 25.77
CA VAL A 64 35.10 -35.70 24.43
C VAL A 64 34.32 -36.43 23.34
N ALA A 65 34.15 -37.75 23.43
CA ALA A 65 33.37 -38.50 22.44
C ALA A 65 31.90 -38.05 22.39
N TYR A 66 31.27 -37.81 23.55
CA TYR A 66 29.89 -37.31 23.62
C TYR A 66 29.75 -35.87 23.12
N LEU A 67 30.72 -35.00 23.41
CA LEU A 67 30.75 -33.63 22.88
C LEU A 67 30.88 -33.64 21.36
N LEU A 68 31.75 -34.48 20.80
CA LEU A 68 31.90 -34.62 19.34
C LEU A 68 30.63 -35.18 18.69
N LEU A 69 29.98 -36.18 19.30
CA LEU A 69 28.71 -36.71 18.81
C LEU A 69 27.60 -35.67 18.86
N ALA A 70 27.49 -34.91 19.97
CA ALA A 70 26.50 -33.85 20.12
C ALA A 70 26.76 -32.68 19.15
N ALA A 71 28.03 -32.36 18.88
CA ALA A 71 28.41 -31.30 17.93
C ALA A 71 28.32 -31.73 16.46
N SER A 72 28.36 -33.03 16.15
CA SER A 72 28.43 -33.51 14.77
C SER A 72 27.29 -33.05 13.84
N PRO A 73 26.01 -33.03 14.25
CA PRO A 73 24.93 -32.54 13.39
C PRO A 73 25.10 -31.06 13.08
N TYR A 74 25.48 -30.26 14.08
CA TYR A 74 25.70 -28.82 13.94
C TYR A 74 26.90 -28.50 13.05
N LEU A 75 27.99 -29.27 13.15
CA LEU A 75 29.16 -29.10 12.27
C LEU A 75 28.85 -29.47 10.82
N VAL A 76 28.05 -30.51 10.57
CA VAL A 76 27.65 -30.88 9.21
C VAL A 76 26.64 -29.90 8.64
N MET A 77 25.69 -29.42 9.44
CA MET A 77 24.75 -28.39 8.99
C MET A 77 25.42 -27.04 8.77
N SER A 78 26.47 -26.75 9.53
CA SER A 78 27.32 -25.60 9.25
C SER A 78 28.14 -25.72 7.96
N LEU A 79 28.20 -26.91 7.35
CA LEU A 79 28.84 -27.16 6.05
C LEU A 79 27.82 -27.25 4.90
N SER A 80 26.52 -27.38 5.20
CA SER A 80 25.46 -27.19 4.20
C SER A 80 25.16 -25.71 4.03
N SER A 81 24.85 -25.27 2.82
CA SER A 81 24.30 -23.94 2.53
C SER A 81 23.13 -23.66 3.50
N GLY A 82 23.15 -22.51 4.17
CA GLY A 82 22.06 -22.13 5.06
C GLY A 82 20.73 -22.03 4.32
N GLU A 83 19.64 -22.21 5.04
CA GLU A 83 18.29 -21.97 4.52
C GLU A 83 17.99 -20.48 4.65
N ILE A 84 17.46 -19.89 3.59
CA ILE A 84 17.10 -18.48 3.54
C ILE A 84 15.61 -18.33 3.77
N THR A 85 15.25 -17.28 4.50
CA THR A 85 13.87 -16.86 4.70
C THR A 85 13.75 -15.36 4.46
N VAL A 86 12.72 -14.96 3.71
CA VAL A 86 12.29 -13.56 3.57
C VAL A 86 11.30 -13.28 4.69
N THR A 87 11.71 -12.48 5.66
CA THR A 87 10.91 -12.28 6.88
C THR A 87 10.01 -11.06 6.84
N GLU A 88 10.34 -10.08 5.99
CA GLU A 88 9.67 -8.79 5.98
C GLU A 88 9.81 -8.11 4.62
N SER A 89 8.80 -7.32 4.28
CA SER A 89 8.81 -6.39 3.15
C SER A 89 8.35 -5.01 3.64
N GLU A 90 9.22 -4.02 3.61
CA GLU A 90 8.90 -2.65 4.00
C GLU A 90 8.86 -1.75 2.77
N LEU A 91 7.90 -0.83 2.73
CA LEU A 91 7.84 0.21 1.71
C LEU A 91 8.58 1.45 2.23
N SER A 92 9.42 2.06 1.39
CA SER A 92 10.12 3.30 1.73
C SER A 92 9.14 4.47 1.96
N ASP A 93 9.58 5.50 2.69
CA ASP A 93 8.75 6.67 3.00
C ASP A 93 8.25 7.41 1.75
N ASP A 94 9.01 7.39 0.66
CA ASP A 94 8.64 7.96 -0.64
C ASP A 94 7.86 6.98 -1.53
N SER A 95 7.58 5.79 -1.00
CA SER A 95 6.82 4.73 -1.65
C SER A 95 7.39 4.22 -2.98
N SER A 96 8.67 4.46 -3.24
CA SER A 96 9.36 4.10 -4.49
C SER A 96 10.05 2.73 -4.42
N THR A 97 10.43 2.28 -3.22
CA THR A 97 11.31 1.13 -3.01
C THR A 97 10.69 0.18 -1.99
N ILE A 98 10.71 -1.13 -2.31
CA ILE A 98 10.42 -2.18 -1.34
C ILE A 98 11.74 -2.78 -0.86
N THR A 99 11.92 -2.81 0.46
CA THR A 99 13.07 -3.40 1.14
C THR A 99 12.67 -4.77 1.67
N LEU A 100 13.37 -5.83 1.23
CA LEU A 100 13.18 -7.20 1.69
C LEU A 100 14.22 -7.54 2.75
N THR A 101 13.77 -8.01 3.91
CA THR A 101 14.67 -8.51 4.96
C THR A 101 14.90 -10.00 4.79
N ILE A 102 16.17 -10.38 4.59
CA ILE A 102 16.59 -11.75 4.30
C ILE A 102 17.42 -12.27 5.45
N ARG A 103 17.06 -13.45 5.96
CA ARG A 103 17.80 -14.13 7.04
C ARG A 103 18.31 -15.49 6.61
N GLU A 104 19.50 -15.84 7.06
CA GLU A 104 20.07 -17.17 6.88
C GLU A 104 20.04 -17.94 8.20
N SER A 105 19.46 -19.14 8.17
CA SER A 105 19.40 -20.07 9.28
C SER A 105 20.26 -21.31 9.02
N GLY A 106 20.96 -21.80 10.05
CA GLY A 106 21.71 -23.06 10.01
C GLY A 106 23.20 -22.96 9.67
N ALA A 107 23.67 -21.84 9.09
CA ALA A 107 25.08 -21.61 8.82
C ALA A 107 25.82 -21.04 10.05
N ILE A 108 26.58 -21.87 10.77
CA ILE A 108 27.30 -21.47 12.00
C ILE A 108 28.69 -20.86 11.68
N LEU A 109 29.28 -21.16 10.53
CA LEU A 109 30.64 -20.75 10.14
C LEU A 109 30.71 -19.54 9.19
N GLY A 110 29.63 -18.76 9.11
CA GLY A 110 29.55 -17.52 8.34
C GLY A 110 28.75 -17.67 7.06
N SER A 111 27.96 -16.64 6.77
CA SER A 111 27.20 -16.47 5.54
C SER A 111 28.17 -16.09 4.40
N SER A 112 28.22 -16.89 3.34
CA SER A 112 28.93 -16.54 2.09
C SER A 112 27.95 -16.11 1.00
N VAL A 113 26.81 -15.58 1.41
CA VAL A 113 25.79 -15.10 0.48
C VAL A 113 26.17 -13.69 0.06
N ASP A 114 26.58 -13.59 -1.20
CA ASP A 114 27.00 -12.33 -1.83
C ASP A 114 25.96 -11.86 -2.88
N SER A 115 25.00 -12.72 -3.24
CA SER A 115 23.95 -12.41 -4.22
C SER A 115 22.72 -13.32 -4.09
N ALA A 116 21.56 -12.81 -4.52
CA ALA A 116 20.32 -13.56 -4.73
C ALA A 116 19.79 -13.34 -6.14
N ASP A 117 19.17 -14.36 -6.70
CA ASP A 117 18.29 -14.21 -7.86
C ASP A 117 16.89 -13.90 -7.33
N VAL A 118 16.35 -12.73 -7.68
CA VAL A 118 15.06 -12.25 -7.21
C VAL A 118 14.11 -12.19 -8.39
N SER A 119 12.96 -12.83 -8.26
CA SER A 119 11.88 -12.77 -9.25
C SER A 119 10.58 -12.28 -8.61
N ILE A 120 9.78 -11.56 -9.39
CA ILE A 120 8.45 -11.11 -8.98
C ILE A 120 7.45 -11.59 -10.02
N THR A 121 6.37 -12.21 -9.55
CA THR A 121 5.23 -12.58 -10.37
C THR A 121 4.03 -11.69 -10.08
N TYR A 122 3.28 -11.34 -11.11
CA TYR A 122 1.98 -10.67 -11.05
C TYR A 122 0.97 -11.48 -11.88
N ASP A 123 -0.19 -11.78 -11.31
CA ASP A 123 -1.21 -12.65 -11.95
C ASP A 123 -0.58 -13.98 -12.48
N GLY A 124 0.27 -14.59 -11.64
CA GLY A 124 0.97 -15.83 -11.94
C GLY A 124 2.05 -15.75 -13.05
N SER A 125 2.29 -14.58 -13.63
CA SER A 125 3.29 -14.35 -14.68
C SER A 125 4.52 -13.64 -14.12
N GLU A 126 5.73 -14.07 -14.48
CA GLU A 126 6.97 -13.38 -14.09
C GLU A 126 7.07 -12.03 -14.81
N VAL A 127 7.17 -10.95 -14.03
CA VAL A 127 7.26 -9.56 -14.51
C VAL A 127 8.62 -8.93 -14.26
N TYR A 128 9.40 -9.53 -13.38
CA TYR A 128 10.74 -9.08 -13.04
C TYR A 128 11.60 -10.26 -12.61
N SER A 129 12.87 -10.21 -12.99
CA SER A 129 13.87 -11.22 -12.64
C SER A 129 15.26 -10.59 -12.72
N GLN A 130 15.97 -10.53 -11.59
CA GLN A 130 17.30 -9.94 -11.53
C GLN A 130 18.16 -10.62 -10.46
N SER A 131 19.45 -10.77 -10.77
CA SER A 131 20.46 -11.14 -9.77
C SER A 131 20.96 -9.90 -9.04
N ILE A 132 20.67 -9.80 -7.74
CA ILE A 132 20.99 -8.65 -6.89
C ILE A 132 22.11 -9.03 -5.93
N GLN A 133 23.14 -8.18 -5.86
CA GLN A 133 24.24 -8.34 -4.90
C GLN A 133 23.79 -7.84 -3.54
N PHE A 134 23.97 -8.64 -2.50
CA PHE A 134 23.65 -8.25 -1.13
C PHE A 134 24.52 -9.04 -0.15
N SER A 135 24.57 -8.62 1.11
CA SER A 135 25.29 -9.32 2.16
C SER A 135 24.47 -9.40 3.44
N ILE A 136 24.65 -10.48 4.18
CA ILE A 136 24.08 -10.68 5.52
C ILE A 136 25.10 -10.16 6.56
N ASP A 137 25.18 -8.83 6.67
CA ASP A 137 26.17 -8.12 7.49
C ASP A 137 25.55 -7.29 8.63
N ARG A 138 24.22 -7.28 8.74
CA ARG A 138 23.47 -6.62 9.82
C ARG A 138 23.08 -7.62 10.90
N GLU A 139 22.76 -7.12 12.09
CA GLU A 139 22.38 -7.96 13.25
C GLU A 139 21.35 -7.24 14.13
N ASP A 140 20.34 -7.97 14.57
CA ASP A 140 19.32 -7.51 15.50
C ASP A 140 19.03 -8.57 16.59
N GLY A 141 17.94 -8.37 17.36
CA GLY A 141 17.54 -9.29 18.42
C GLY A 141 17.14 -10.70 17.96
N TYR A 142 16.98 -10.91 16.66
CA TYR A 142 16.60 -12.18 16.03
C TYR A 142 17.76 -12.84 15.27
N GLY A 143 18.88 -12.15 15.10
CA GLY A 143 20.10 -12.67 14.50
C GLY A 143 20.61 -11.79 13.36
N LYS A 144 21.45 -12.37 12.50
CA LYS A 144 21.97 -11.65 11.35
C LYS A 144 20.96 -11.59 10.21
N TYR A 145 21.01 -10.52 9.44
CA TYR A 145 20.14 -10.32 8.29
C TYR A 145 20.85 -9.47 7.23
N GLY A 146 20.35 -9.57 6.00
CA GLY A 146 20.67 -8.70 4.88
C GLY A 146 19.39 -8.05 4.35
N GLU A 147 19.56 -7.03 3.52
CA GLU A 147 18.45 -6.32 2.89
C GLU A 147 18.64 -6.31 1.37
N ILE A 148 17.54 -6.42 0.65
CA ILE A 148 17.47 -6.22 -0.80
C ILE A 148 16.45 -5.12 -1.09
N ASP A 149 16.89 -4.08 -1.78
CA ASP A 149 16.06 -2.97 -2.21
C ASP A 149 15.63 -3.16 -3.66
N ILE A 150 14.33 -3.05 -3.92
CA ILE A 150 13.75 -3.19 -5.26
C ILE A 150 12.85 -2.00 -5.56
N SER A 151 13.13 -1.28 -6.64
CA SER A 151 12.30 -0.17 -7.13
C SER A 151 10.96 -0.71 -7.62
N VAL A 152 9.85 -0.24 -7.03
CA VAL A 152 8.48 -0.66 -7.41
C VAL A 152 8.21 -0.38 -8.88
N GLY A 153 8.69 0.75 -9.39
CA GLY A 153 8.45 1.16 -10.76
C GLY A 153 9.08 0.26 -11.83
N ASP A 154 10.05 -0.58 -11.46
CA ASP A 154 10.75 -1.44 -12.42
C ASP A 154 9.94 -2.68 -12.82
N TRP A 155 8.92 -3.03 -12.03
CA TRP A 155 8.18 -4.29 -12.17
C TRP A 155 6.67 -4.17 -12.01
N TYR A 156 6.18 -3.01 -11.59
CA TYR A 156 4.74 -2.74 -11.52
C TYR A 156 4.05 -2.96 -12.87
N GLN A 157 3.00 -3.80 -12.90
CA GLN A 157 2.18 -4.08 -14.09
C GLN A 157 0.70 -3.70 -13.91
N GLY A 158 0.27 -3.31 -12.71
CA GLY A 158 -1.13 -3.04 -12.40
C GLY A 158 -1.43 -3.13 -10.89
N ASN A 159 -2.66 -2.78 -10.52
CA ASN A 159 -3.09 -2.78 -9.12
C ASN A 159 -3.09 -4.19 -8.54
N ALA A 160 -2.53 -4.34 -7.32
CA ALA A 160 -2.65 -5.58 -6.58
C ALA A 160 -4.10 -5.83 -6.12
N ALA A 161 -4.61 -7.02 -6.40
CA ALA A 161 -5.96 -7.48 -6.04
C ALA A 161 -5.94 -8.95 -5.61
N ASP A 162 -7.06 -9.46 -5.09
CA ASP A 162 -7.20 -10.85 -4.61
C ASP A 162 -6.91 -11.91 -5.69
N ASP A 163 -7.12 -11.57 -6.97
CA ASP A 163 -6.84 -12.42 -8.13
C ASP A 163 -5.56 -12.01 -8.88
N SER A 164 -4.94 -10.90 -8.49
CA SER A 164 -3.81 -10.26 -9.18
C SER A 164 -2.76 -9.85 -8.15
N GLU A 165 -2.16 -10.85 -7.51
CA GLU A 165 -1.20 -10.65 -6.41
C GLU A 165 0.22 -10.49 -6.92
N TYR A 166 1.02 -9.69 -6.22
CA TYR A 166 2.48 -9.68 -6.40
C TYR A 166 3.13 -10.62 -5.40
N VAL A 167 3.85 -11.61 -5.92
CA VAL A 167 4.63 -12.57 -5.12
C VAL A 167 6.09 -12.41 -5.48
N VAL A 168 6.91 -12.12 -4.48
CA VAL A 168 8.37 -12.09 -4.63
C VAL A 168 8.96 -13.43 -4.23
N THR A 169 9.89 -13.93 -5.02
CA THR A 169 10.67 -15.14 -4.75
C THR A 169 12.14 -14.78 -4.74
N VAL A 170 12.85 -15.25 -3.72
CA VAL A 170 14.27 -15.00 -3.51
C VAL A 170 14.99 -16.34 -3.51
N ASP A 171 15.85 -16.55 -4.50
CA ASP A 171 16.68 -17.73 -4.66
C ASP A 171 18.13 -17.42 -4.32
N VAL A 172 18.72 -18.21 -3.42
CA VAL A 172 20.14 -18.15 -3.10
C VAL A 172 20.74 -19.55 -3.11
N GLY A 173 21.53 -19.81 -4.14
CA GLY A 173 22.20 -21.09 -4.33
C GLY A 173 21.21 -22.24 -4.48
N SER A 174 20.98 -22.99 -3.40
CA SER A 174 20.01 -24.10 -3.36
C SER A 174 18.79 -23.83 -2.48
N SER A 175 18.71 -22.66 -1.84
CA SER A 175 17.60 -22.23 -1.01
C SER A 175 16.71 -21.28 -1.79
N SER A 176 15.40 -21.37 -1.57
CA SER A 176 14.38 -20.54 -2.19
C SER A 176 13.31 -20.25 -1.16
N ASP A 177 12.86 -19.01 -1.10
CA ASP A 177 11.72 -18.61 -0.28
C ASP A 177 10.88 -17.55 -0.99
N SER A 178 9.59 -17.51 -0.70
CA SER A 178 8.66 -16.58 -1.36
C SER A 178 7.67 -15.96 -0.39
N MET A 179 7.27 -14.72 -0.69
CA MET A 179 6.26 -14.01 0.08
C MET A 179 5.36 -13.17 -0.83
N GLN A 180 4.10 -13.03 -0.43
CA GLN A 180 3.18 -12.08 -1.03
C GLN A 180 3.49 -10.67 -0.52
N LEU A 181 3.61 -9.72 -1.43
CA LEU A 181 3.78 -8.31 -1.10
C LEU A 181 2.43 -7.71 -0.66
N GLN A 182 2.49 -6.70 0.21
CA GLN A 182 1.28 -6.04 0.73
C GLN A 182 0.49 -5.35 -0.39
N SER A 183 -0.74 -5.81 -0.67
CA SER A 183 -1.55 -5.29 -1.78
C SER A 183 -1.79 -3.78 -1.69
N ARG A 184 -2.00 -3.23 -0.49
CA ARG A 184 -2.19 -1.79 -0.28
C ARG A 184 -0.98 -0.95 -0.73
N HIS A 185 0.24 -1.49 -0.66
CA HIS A 185 1.44 -0.80 -1.14
C HIS A 185 1.51 -0.75 -2.68
N LEU A 186 0.72 -1.60 -3.35
CA LEU A 186 0.77 -1.87 -4.79
C LEU A 186 -0.56 -1.59 -5.49
N GLN A 187 -1.44 -0.84 -4.84
CA GLN A 187 -2.58 -0.18 -5.47
C GLN A 187 -2.15 1.25 -5.81
N ARG A 188 -1.84 1.52 -7.08
CA ARG A 188 -1.22 2.77 -7.57
C ARG A 188 -1.90 3.35 -8.81
N THR A 189 -2.58 2.52 -9.60
CA THR A 189 -3.26 2.93 -10.83
C THR A 189 -4.65 3.46 -10.50
N VAL A 190 -4.96 4.67 -10.96
CA VAL A 190 -6.31 5.25 -10.91
C VAL A 190 -7.15 4.57 -11.98
N GLU A 191 -8.29 4.02 -11.56
CA GLU A 191 -9.22 3.29 -12.43
C GLU A 191 -10.55 4.03 -12.59
N ASP A 192 -10.94 4.82 -11.59
CA ASP A 192 -12.17 5.63 -11.63
C ASP A 192 -11.96 7.02 -11.02
N VAL A 193 -12.77 7.97 -11.50
CA VAL A 193 -12.81 9.36 -11.06
C VAL A 193 -14.24 9.83 -10.97
N LYS A 194 -14.55 10.68 -10.00
CA LYS A 194 -15.86 11.35 -9.88
C LYS A 194 -15.69 12.82 -9.55
N GLY A 195 -16.68 13.62 -9.89
CA GLY A 195 -16.69 15.07 -9.65
C GLY A 195 -18.08 15.54 -9.23
N ASP A 196 -18.11 16.45 -8.26
CA ASP A 196 -19.34 17.12 -7.83
C ASP A 196 -19.16 18.64 -7.74
N ALA A 197 -20.21 19.37 -8.15
CA ALA A 197 -20.36 20.80 -7.98
C ALA A 197 -21.64 21.10 -7.18
N SER A 198 -21.46 21.54 -5.94
CA SER A 198 -22.56 21.91 -5.04
C SER A 198 -22.79 23.42 -5.06
N GLY A 199 -24.01 23.87 -5.37
CA GLY A 199 -24.37 25.30 -5.36
C GLY A 199 -24.35 25.89 -3.95
N ALA A 200 -23.73 27.06 -3.80
CA ALA A 200 -23.80 27.88 -2.59
C ALA A 200 -24.97 28.86 -2.73
N MET A 201 -25.87 28.88 -1.74
CA MET A 201 -27.08 29.71 -1.76
C MET A 201 -26.89 30.95 -0.87
N GLY A 202 -27.28 32.12 -1.39
CA GLY A 202 -27.38 33.38 -0.67
C GLY A 202 -28.82 33.76 -0.36
N THR A 203 -29.01 34.65 0.61
CA THR A 203 -30.33 35.23 0.94
C THR A 203 -30.22 36.70 1.34
N GLY A 204 -31.31 37.45 1.22
CA GLY A 204 -31.35 38.84 1.68
C GLY A 204 -30.34 39.72 0.94
N ASN A 205 -29.37 40.28 1.66
CA ASN A 205 -28.38 41.22 1.08
C ASN A 205 -27.39 40.55 0.10
N ASP A 206 -27.33 39.23 0.07
CA ASP A 206 -26.49 38.50 -0.90
C ASP A 206 -27.14 38.47 -2.30
N CYS A 207 -28.45 38.77 -2.38
CA CYS A 207 -29.24 38.69 -3.59
C CYS A 207 -29.79 40.07 -3.99
N ASP A 208 -30.16 40.21 -5.26
CA ASP A 208 -30.91 41.37 -5.73
C ASP A 208 -32.26 41.48 -5.00
N ASP A 209 -32.76 42.70 -4.80
CA ASP A 209 -34.04 42.98 -4.12
C ASP A 209 -35.25 42.26 -4.76
N SER A 210 -35.12 41.80 -6.00
CA SER A 210 -36.15 41.03 -6.72
C SER A 210 -36.11 39.52 -6.47
N LYS A 211 -35.16 39.02 -5.66
CA LYS A 211 -34.92 37.59 -5.41
C LYS A 211 -35.01 37.27 -3.91
N GLU A 212 -35.64 36.15 -3.56
CA GLU A 212 -35.64 35.64 -2.17
C GLU A 212 -34.36 34.86 -1.87
N SER A 213 -33.90 34.05 -2.84
CA SER A 213 -32.64 33.32 -2.80
C SER A 213 -31.94 33.34 -4.16
N CYS A 214 -30.61 33.30 -4.13
CA CYS A 214 -29.76 33.33 -5.32
C CYS A 214 -28.59 32.35 -5.17
N VAL A 215 -28.07 31.85 -6.28
CA VAL A 215 -26.82 31.09 -6.31
C VAL A 215 -25.67 32.08 -6.29
N ILE A 216 -24.88 32.04 -5.21
CA ILE A 216 -23.73 32.94 -5.01
C ILE A 216 -22.40 32.32 -5.46
N GLY A 217 -22.40 31.04 -5.83
CA GLY A 217 -21.26 30.34 -6.39
C GLY A 217 -21.38 28.82 -6.26
N VAL A 218 -20.27 28.10 -6.48
CA VAL A 218 -20.23 26.62 -6.41
C VAL A 218 -19.02 26.11 -5.65
N ALA A 219 -19.22 25.08 -4.82
CA ALA A 219 -18.15 24.32 -4.21
C ALA A 219 -17.86 23.07 -5.02
N LEU A 220 -16.60 22.87 -5.39
CA LEU A 220 -16.15 21.76 -6.22
C LEU A 220 -15.50 20.67 -5.37
N ARG A 221 -15.74 19.41 -5.74
CA ARG A 221 -15.12 18.23 -5.13
C ARG A 221 -14.82 17.20 -6.20
N SER A 222 -13.80 16.39 -5.96
CA SER A 222 -13.50 15.24 -6.81
C SER A 222 -13.09 14.04 -5.99
N TRP A 223 -13.19 12.86 -6.59
CA TRP A 223 -12.67 11.61 -6.04
C TRP A 223 -11.87 10.91 -7.12
N SER A 224 -10.76 10.29 -6.78
CA SER A 224 -9.91 9.56 -7.72
C SER A 224 -9.33 8.33 -7.04
N GLY A 225 -9.39 7.18 -7.71
CA GLY A 225 -8.85 5.97 -7.11
C GLY A 225 -9.25 4.66 -7.80
N LEU A 226 -9.35 3.59 -7.01
CA LEU A 226 -9.81 2.27 -7.46
C LEU A 226 -11.29 2.32 -7.83
N ASP A 227 -11.67 1.57 -8.86
CA ASP A 227 -13.08 1.47 -9.24
C ASP A 227 -13.92 0.93 -8.07
N ALA A 228 -15.09 1.51 -7.88
CA ALA A 228 -16.03 1.15 -6.82
C ALA A 228 -17.36 0.72 -7.41
N LEU A 229 -18.00 -0.29 -6.81
CA LEU A 229 -19.25 -0.82 -7.34
C LEU A 229 -20.36 0.25 -7.39
N GLY A 230 -20.88 0.50 -8.59
CA GLY A 230 -22.01 1.40 -8.84
C GLY A 230 -21.63 2.88 -8.74
N ASP A 231 -22.49 3.69 -8.13
CA ASP A 231 -22.29 5.14 -8.06
C ASP A 231 -21.46 5.60 -6.84
N ASN A 232 -20.86 4.67 -6.10
CA ASN A 232 -20.02 5.00 -4.94
C ASN A 232 -18.73 5.74 -5.35
N PRO A 233 -18.20 6.65 -4.52
CA PRO A 233 -16.89 7.25 -4.77
C PRO A 233 -15.78 6.18 -4.93
N PRO A 234 -14.79 6.41 -5.81
CA PRO A 234 -13.61 5.56 -5.97
C PRO A 234 -12.94 5.20 -4.65
N GLY A 235 -12.34 4.01 -4.57
CA GLY A 235 -11.54 3.57 -3.42
C GLY A 235 -10.22 4.31 -3.32
N ALA A 236 -9.76 4.63 -2.11
CA ALA A 236 -8.59 5.46 -1.89
C ALA A 236 -7.26 4.79 -2.32
N LEU A 237 -6.33 5.57 -2.88
CA LEU A 237 -4.99 5.13 -3.30
C LEU A 237 -3.90 5.87 -2.49
N PRO A 238 -3.39 5.30 -1.39
CA PRO A 238 -2.46 5.97 -0.45
C PRO A 238 -1.13 6.42 -1.04
N HIS A 239 -0.69 5.76 -2.10
CA HIS A 239 0.65 5.93 -2.62
C HIS A 239 0.66 6.20 -4.14
N ALA A 240 -0.48 6.60 -4.71
CA ALA A 240 -0.58 6.92 -6.12
C ALA A 240 -0.02 8.32 -6.41
N ASP A 241 0.62 8.43 -7.57
CA ASP A 241 1.05 9.70 -8.15
C ASP A 241 0.18 9.99 -9.37
N TYR A 242 -0.46 11.15 -9.41
CA TYR A 242 -1.31 11.56 -10.53
C TYR A 242 -1.48 13.08 -10.60
N THR A 243 -1.90 13.56 -11.76
CA THR A 243 -2.34 14.95 -11.94
C THR A 243 -3.83 15.00 -12.22
N LEU A 244 -4.53 15.94 -11.58
CA LEU A 244 -5.96 16.15 -11.74
C LEU A 244 -6.22 17.55 -12.31
N GLN A 245 -7.08 17.58 -13.33
CA GLN A 245 -7.64 18.79 -13.92
C GLN A 245 -9.15 18.80 -13.72
N ALA A 246 -9.68 19.94 -13.29
CA ALA A 246 -11.09 20.09 -12.98
C ALA A 246 -11.63 21.37 -13.62
N THR A 247 -12.67 21.24 -14.44
CA THR A 247 -13.22 22.35 -15.22
C THR A 247 -14.74 22.31 -15.20
N LEU A 248 -15.35 23.43 -14.78
CA LEU A 248 -16.80 23.64 -14.94
C LEU A 248 -17.04 24.38 -16.25
N HIS A 249 -18.01 23.90 -17.02
CA HIS A 249 -18.41 24.48 -18.29
C HIS A 249 -19.87 24.92 -18.28
N TYR A 250 -20.16 26.00 -18.99
CA TYR A 250 -21.48 26.38 -19.46
C TYR A 250 -21.54 26.16 -20.97
N ASP A 251 -22.43 25.29 -21.44
CA ASP A 251 -22.40 24.76 -22.81
C ASP A 251 -21.00 24.27 -23.23
N ASN A 252 -20.30 25.00 -24.10
CA ASN A 252 -18.95 24.68 -24.58
C ASN A 252 -17.88 25.65 -24.04
N THR A 253 -18.24 26.54 -23.11
CA THR A 253 -17.36 27.56 -22.55
C THR A 253 -16.91 27.12 -21.17
N ALA A 254 -15.60 27.04 -20.93
CA ALA A 254 -15.08 26.84 -19.59
C ALA A 254 -15.35 28.09 -18.75
N VAL A 255 -16.10 27.93 -17.65
CA VAL A 255 -16.48 29.03 -16.74
C VAL A 255 -15.65 29.04 -15.47
N ILE A 256 -15.16 27.88 -15.04
CA ILE A 256 -14.19 27.73 -13.96
C ILE A 256 -13.13 26.73 -14.45
N SER A 257 -11.86 27.12 -14.39
CA SER A 257 -10.72 26.24 -14.68
C SER A 257 -9.85 26.12 -13.44
N TYR A 258 -10.10 25.10 -12.63
CA TYR A 258 -9.39 24.94 -11.36
C TYR A 258 -7.88 24.70 -11.62
N PRO A 259 -6.99 25.24 -10.79
CA PRO A 259 -5.55 24.98 -10.89
C PRO A 259 -5.25 23.48 -10.89
N VAL A 260 -4.27 23.06 -11.68
CA VAL A 260 -3.86 21.66 -11.74
C VAL A 260 -3.46 21.18 -10.35
N VAL A 261 -4.07 20.10 -9.90
CA VAL A 261 -3.72 19.43 -8.65
C VAL A 261 -2.68 18.36 -8.96
N THR A 262 -1.58 18.38 -8.23
CA THR A 262 -0.55 17.34 -8.30
C THR A 262 -0.64 16.48 -7.04
N VAL A 263 -0.77 15.17 -7.21
CA VAL A 263 -0.75 14.20 -6.12
C VAL A 263 0.52 13.40 -6.20
N VAL A 264 1.29 13.39 -5.12
CA VAL A 264 2.51 12.59 -4.96
C VAL A 264 2.43 11.83 -3.66
N ASN A 265 2.50 10.51 -3.71
CA ASN A 265 2.44 9.62 -2.56
C ASN A 265 1.27 9.96 -1.62
N GLY A 266 0.08 10.18 -2.19
CA GLY A 266 -1.13 10.52 -1.44
C GLY A 266 -1.19 11.95 -0.88
N LEU A 267 -0.21 12.81 -1.15
CA LEU A 267 -0.30 14.24 -0.85
C LEU A 267 -0.72 15.01 -2.08
N ALA A 268 -1.91 15.63 -2.04
CA ALA A 268 -2.39 16.54 -3.07
C ALA A 268 -1.98 17.98 -2.76
N GLU A 269 -1.49 18.70 -3.78
CA GLU A 269 -1.14 20.11 -3.70
C GLU A 269 -1.65 20.87 -4.93
N TRP A 270 -2.10 22.11 -4.71
CA TRP A 270 -2.57 22.99 -5.78
C TRP A 270 -2.29 24.48 -5.46
N ASP A 271 -2.13 25.27 -6.51
CA ASP A 271 -1.91 26.72 -6.38
C ASP A 271 -3.22 27.48 -6.17
N SER A 272 -3.14 28.68 -5.60
CA SER A 272 -4.29 29.58 -5.44
C SER A 272 -4.78 30.25 -6.73
N GLY A 273 -4.11 30.07 -7.87
CA GLY A 273 -4.43 30.75 -9.12
C GLY A 273 -4.39 32.27 -8.98
N ASN A 274 -3.34 32.81 -8.34
CA ASN A 274 -3.23 34.24 -7.98
C ASN A 274 -4.32 34.76 -7.00
N GLY A 275 -4.95 33.87 -6.24
CA GLY A 275 -5.93 34.21 -5.19
C GLY A 275 -7.40 34.05 -5.59
N GLU A 276 -7.67 33.68 -6.84
CA GLU A 276 -8.99 33.32 -7.35
C GLU A 276 -9.52 32.04 -6.68
N TYR A 277 -8.61 31.12 -6.34
CA TYR A 277 -8.89 29.88 -5.64
C TYR A 277 -8.22 29.85 -4.27
N GLY A 278 -8.72 29.01 -3.38
CA GLY A 278 -8.03 28.73 -2.11
C GLY A 278 -6.86 27.79 -2.38
N GLY A 279 -5.61 28.29 -2.42
CA GLY A 279 -4.44 27.41 -2.51
C GLY A 279 -4.31 26.52 -1.27
N GLY A 280 -3.79 25.30 -1.45
CA GLY A 280 -3.78 24.34 -0.34
C GLY A 280 -3.14 23.00 -0.65
N SER A 281 -3.28 22.12 0.33
CA SER A 281 -2.85 20.73 0.27
C SER A 281 -3.82 19.85 1.05
N ALA A 282 -4.00 18.60 0.63
CA ALA A 282 -4.82 17.61 1.32
C ALA A 282 -4.18 16.22 1.24
N MET A 283 -4.35 15.41 2.29
CA MET A 283 -4.03 13.99 2.22
C MET A 283 -5.17 13.26 1.53
N VAL A 284 -4.86 12.60 0.42
CA VAL A 284 -5.76 11.74 -0.35
C VAL A 284 -5.17 10.34 -0.37
N GLY A 285 -5.98 9.32 -0.10
CA GLY A 285 -5.53 7.93 0.01
C GLY A 285 -5.59 7.37 1.43
N GLU A 286 -4.96 8.02 2.41
CA GLU A 286 -5.10 7.61 3.82
C GLU A 286 -6.45 8.01 4.42
N ASP A 287 -6.87 9.26 4.19
CA ASP A 287 -8.12 9.82 4.72
C ASP A 287 -9.35 9.53 3.84
N GLY A 288 -9.14 8.94 2.66
CA GLY A 288 -10.16 8.68 1.64
C GLY A 288 -9.74 9.18 0.27
N SER A 289 -10.57 8.94 -0.76
CA SER A 289 -10.31 9.40 -2.13
C SER A 289 -10.81 10.83 -2.40
N GLU A 290 -11.51 11.45 -1.45
CA GLU A 290 -12.08 12.79 -1.60
C GLU A 290 -10.98 13.85 -1.62
N LEU A 291 -10.95 14.60 -2.71
CA LEU A 291 -10.12 15.77 -2.89
C LEU A 291 -11.02 17.01 -2.87
N PRO A 292 -10.90 17.87 -1.85
CA PRO A 292 -11.60 19.15 -1.84
C PRO A 292 -10.98 20.09 -2.86
N LEU A 293 -11.81 20.79 -3.63
CA LEU A 293 -11.39 21.81 -4.60
C LEU A 293 -11.95 23.18 -4.16
N PRO A 294 -11.45 23.75 -3.05
CA PRO A 294 -12.03 24.94 -2.45
C PRO A 294 -11.86 26.17 -3.32
N GLY A 295 -12.89 27.02 -3.37
CA GLY A 295 -12.79 28.38 -3.89
C GLY A 295 -12.25 29.38 -2.85
N SER A 296 -12.57 30.65 -3.03
CA SER A 296 -12.01 31.77 -2.25
C SER A 296 -12.87 32.17 -1.04
N VAL A 297 -14.17 31.86 -1.04
CA VAL A 297 -15.14 32.33 -0.01
C VAL A 297 -15.73 31.17 0.80
N ASP A 298 -15.82 31.34 2.13
CA ASP A 298 -16.36 30.33 3.03
C ASP A 298 -17.89 30.18 2.90
N SER A 299 -18.37 28.94 2.78
CA SER A 299 -19.77 28.57 2.97
C SER A 299 -19.93 27.72 4.22
N PHE A 300 -20.66 28.26 5.21
CA PHE A 300 -21.00 27.52 6.40
C PHE A 300 -21.95 26.34 6.10
N GLU A 301 -22.86 26.51 5.14
CA GLU A 301 -23.86 25.50 4.78
C GLU A 301 -23.21 24.28 4.12
N LEU A 302 -22.24 24.51 3.23
CA LEU A 302 -21.54 23.45 2.51
C LEU A 302 -20.34 22.89 3.31
N ASN A 303 -20.01 23.52 4.45
CA ASN A 303 -18.83 23.22 5.28
C ASN A 303 -17.53 23.19 4.46
N THR A 304 -17.41 24.09 3.48
CA THR A 304 -16.26 24.23 2.58
C THR A 304 -16.27 25.62 1.95
N LYS A 305 -15.28 25.93 1.11
CA LYS A 305 -15.24 27.16 0.33
C LYS A 305 -15.82 26.96 -1.07
N TYR A 306 -16.50 27.97 -1.58
CA TYR A 306 -17.04 28.01 -2.93
C TYR A 306 -16.29 29.04 -3.78
N VAL A 307 -16.34 28.83 -5.10
CA VAL A 307 -15.90 29.80 -6.11
C VAL A 307 -17.07 30.77 -6.35
N PRO A 308 -16.94 32.05 -6.00
CA PRO A 308 -17.99 33.05 -6.19
C PRO A 308 -18.46 33.14 -7.64
N ILE A 309 -19.75 33.36 -7.84
CA ILE A 309 -20.34 33.50 -9.19
C ILE A 309 -19.78 34.70 -9.96
N GLU A 310 -19.29 35.71 -9.25
CA GLU A 310 -18.61 36.88 -9.83
C GLU A 310 -17.24 36.56 -10.46
N ASP A 311 -16.63 35.43 -10.08
CA ASP A 311 -15.35 34.96 -10.61
C ASP A 311 -15.55 34.04 -11.84
N TRP A 312 -16.79 33.78 -12.28
CA TRP A 312 -17.07 32.92 -13.42
C TRP A 312 -16.99 33.71 -14.73
N GLU A 313 -16.43 33.11 -15.77
CA GLU A 313 -16.40 33.73 -17.11
C GLU A 313 -17.81 33.91 -17.71
N VAL A 314 -18.73 32.99 -17.41
CA VAL A 314 -20.15 33.06 -17.77
C VAL A 314 -20.97 32.55 -16.58
N SER A 315 -22.03 33.28 -16.23
CA SER A 315 -22.90 33.00 -15.09
C SER A 315 -24.40 33.05 -15.45
N ASP A 316 -24.75 32.60 -16.66
CA ASP A 316 -26.11 32.62 -17.18
C ASP A 316 -26.91 31.40 -16.72
N PHE A 317 -28.24 31.51 -16.66
CA PHE A 317 -29.12 30.36 -16.43
C PHE A 317 -29.00 29.34 -17.58
N GLY A 318 -29.16 28.07 -17.25
CA GLY A 318 -29.07 26.95 -18.17
C GLY A 318 -28.18 25.83 -17.62
N CYS A 319 -27.68 25.00 -18.52
CA CYS A 319 -27.00 23.78 -18.14
C CYS A 319 -25.48 23.94 -18.04
N TYR A 320 -24.94 23.46 -16.93
CA TYR A 320 -23.53 23.38 -16.61
C TYR A 320 -23.08 21.92 -16.54
N HIS A 321 -21.82 21.68 -16.87
CA HIS A 321 -21.21 20.37 -16.66
C HIS A 321 -19.80 20.49 -16.08
N PHE A 322 -19.53 19.66 -15.08
CA PHE A 322 -18.26 19.63 -14.37
C PHE A 322 -17.48 18.40 -14.77
N THR A 323 -16.33 18.61 -15.40
CA THR A 323 -15.45 17.55 -15.86
C THR A 323 -14.21 17.48 -15.00
N VAL A 324 -13.90 16.28 -14.50
CA VAL A 324 -12.66 15.96 -13.81
C VAL A 324 -11.89 14.96 -14.65
N GLU A 325 -10.61 15.24 -14.89
CA GLU A 325 -9.70 14.43 -15.67
C GLU A 325 -8.46 14.11 -14.84
N VAL A 326 -8.11 12.83 -14.77
CA VAL A 326 -6.91 12.35 -14.08
C VAL A 326 -5.99 11.68 -15.08
N SER A 327 -4.71 12.02 -15.02
CA SER A 327 -3.68 11.37 -15.80
C SER A 327 -2.52 10.92 -14.92
N GLN A 328 -1.93 9.81 -15.33
CA GLN A 328 -0.76 9.21 -14.69
C GLN A 328 0.32 8.95 -15.72
N THR A 329 1.55 8.82 -15.26
CA THR A 329 2.70 8.50 -16.11
C THR A 329 3.12 7.05 -15.90
N SER A 330 3.89 6.52 -16.85
CA SER A 330 4.50 5.19 -16.73
C SER A 330 5.36 5.11 -15.46
N PRO A 331 5.30 4.00 -14.70
CA PRO A 331 4.65 2.71 -15.01
C PRO A 331 3.20 2.59 -14.52
N TRP A 332 2.65 3.62 -13.87
CA TRP A 332 1.34 3.55 -13.20
C TRP A 332 0.16 3.50 -14.18
N SER A 333 0.34 4.07 -15.37
CA SER A 333 -0.62 4.05 -16.47
C SER A 333 0.11 3.97 -17.81
N ASP A 334 -0.63 3.61 -18.86
CA ASP A 334 -0.21 3.70 -20.25
C ASP A 334 -0.25 5.15 -20.81
N GLY A 335 -0.61 6.11 -19.96
CA GLY A 335 -0.77 7.52 -20.31
C GLY A 335 -2.19 7.88 -20.73
N SER A 336 -3.15 6.97 -20.59
CA SER A 336 -4.58 7.27 -20.73
C SER A 336 -5.06 8.22 -19.63
N THR A 337 -6.08 9.01 -19.98
CA THR A 337 -6.81 9.88 -19.05
C THR A 337 -8.06 9.17 -18.59
N VAL A 338 -8.28 9.12 -17.28
CA VAL A 338 -9.56 8.71 -16.68
C VAL A 338 -10.38 9.97 -16.44
N SER A 339 -11.63 10.01 -16.89
CA SER A 339 -12.44 11.23 -16.86
C SER A 339 -13.88 10.96 -16.42
N HIS A 340 -14.48 11.93 -15.73
CA HIS A 340 -15.89 11.92 -15.34
C HIS A 340 -16.52 13.29 -15.53
N THR A 341 -17.78 13.30 -15.99
CA THR A 341 -18.57 14.52 -16.15
C THR A 341 -19.90 14.40 -15.41
N SER A 342 -20.17 15.34 -14.51
CA SER A 342 -21.47 15.53 -13.85
C SER A 342 -22.18 16.77 -14.40
N TYR A 343 -23.51 16.79 -14.34
CA TYR A 343 -24.35 17.83 -14.98
C TYR A 343 -25.26 18.53 -13.96
N TYR A 344 -25.47 19.81 -14.18
CA TYR A 344 -26.21 20.70 -13.29
C TYR A 344 -27.06 21.69 -14.07
N GLU A 345 -28.29 21.93 -13.64
CA GLU A 345 -29.16 22.96 -14.19
C GLU A 345 -29.21 24.14 -13.22
N TYR A 346 -28.94 25.34 -13.74
CA TYR A 346 -29.07 26.61 -13.03
C TYR A 346 -30.33 27.34 -13.51
N THR A 347 -31.35 27.44 -12.67
CA THR A 347 -32.66 28.01 -13.02
C THR A 347 -33.07 29.17 -12.11
N GLU A 348 -34.01 29.97 -12.59
CA GLU A 348 -34.76 30.95 -11.81
C GLU A 348 -36.26 30.59 -11.88
N GLU A 349 -36.87 30.42 -10.72
CA GLU A 349 -38.27 30.02 -10.55
C GLU A 349 -39.06 31.05 -9.74
N GLY A 350 -40.37 31.08 -9.94
CA GLY A 350 -41.27 32.01 -9.25
C GLY A 350 -41.49 33.30 -10.03
N GLY A 351 -41.95 34.35 -9.34
CA GLY A 351 -42.29 35.61 -10.00
C GLY A 351 -43.46 35.52 -10.99
N GLU A 352 -44.34 34.52 -10.90
CA GLU A 352 -45.52 34.45 -11.77
C GLU A 352 -46.48 35.62 -11.50
N SER A 353 -46.80 36.37 -12.55
CA SER A 353 -47.85 37.40 -12.59
C SER A 353 -48.83 37.15 -13.73
N GLU A 354 -50.05 37.69 -13.62
CA GLU A 354 -51.01 37.58 -14.73
C GLU A 354 -50.48 38.26 -16.01
N PRO A 355 -50.85 37.75 -17.22
CA PRO A 355 -50.36 38.32 -18.47
C PRO A 355 -50.71 39.82 -18.59
N GLY A 356 -49.69 40.68 -18.51
CA GLY A 356 -49.83 42.13 -18.63
C GLY A 356 -49.56 42.91 -17.33
N GLU A 357 -49.27 42.25 -16.21
CA GLU A 357 -48.84 42.89 -14.95
C GLU A 357 -47.36 42.59 -14.66
N GLN A 358 -46.65 43.60 -14.13
CA GLN A 358 -45.31 43.41 -13.58
C GLN A 358 -45.43 42.52 -12.35
N SER A 359 -44.58 41.49 -12.25
CA SER A 359 -44.57 40.63 -11.08
C SER A 359 -44.02 41.38 -9.88
N GLU A 360 -44.81 41.42 -8.81
CA GLU A 360 -44.39 41.94 -7.49
C GLU A 360 -43.83 40.82 -6.58
N ASN A 361 -43.88 39.56 -7.04
CA ASN A 361 -43.40 38.43 -6.26
C ASN A 361 -41.92 38.18 -6.58
N PRO A 362 -41.06 38.06 -5.55
CA PRO A 362 -39.66 37.75 -5.75
C PRO A 362 -39.46 36.33 -6.33
N THR A 363 -38.36 36.14 -7.06
CA THR A 363 -37.95 34.87 -7.67
C THR A 363 -36.94 34.12 -6.78
N ASN A 364 -36.72 32.84 -7.07
CA ASN A 364 -35.75 31.99 -6.40
C ASN A 364 -34.85 31.32 -7.44
N GLU A 365 -33.55 31.39 -7.27
CA GLU A 365 -32.62 30.63 -8.09
C GLU A 365 -32.34 29.24 -7.50
N ALA A 366 -32.04 28.27 -8.36
CA ALA A 366 -31.73 26.90 -7.95
C ALA A 366 -30.56 26.32 -8.75
N TRP A 367 -29.72 25.54 -8.06
CA TRP A 367 -28.65 24.73 -8.65
C TRP A 367 -28.97 23.25 -8.42
N THR A 368 -29.32 22.53 -9.47
CA THR A 368 -29.84 21.15 -9.36
C THR A 368 -29.01 20.18 -10.16
N SER A 369 -28.55 19.09 -9.54
CA SER A 369 -27.90 17.99 -10.29
C SER A 369 -28.90 17.28 -11.19
N VAL A 370 -28.51 17.07 -12.45
CA VAL A 370 -29.31 16.43 -13.49
C VAL A 370 -28.50 15.30 -14.15
N PRO A 371 -29.16 14.28 -14.74
CA PRO A 371 -28.43 13.17 -15.38
C PRO A 371 -27.70 13.59 -16.67
N SER A 372 -28.14 14.66 -17.32
CA SER A 372 -27.55 15.18 -18.57
C SER A 372 -28.08 16.58 -18.89
N CYS A 373 -27.28 17.36 -19.62
CA CYS A 373 -27.75 18.56 -20.32
C CYS A 373 -28.53 18.17 -21.59
N GLU A 374 -29.76 17.67 -21.46
CA GLU A 374 -30.68 17.50 -22.59
C GLU A 374 -31.86 18.46 -22.43
N ASN A 375 -32.13 19.25 -23.49
CA ASN A 375 -33.34 20.08 -23.63
C ASN A 375 -34.59 19.22 -23.87
#